data_AF-A0A564WQC0-F1
#
_entry.id   AF-A0A564WQC0-F1
#
_cell.length_a   1.000
_cell.length_b   1.000
_cell.length_c   1.000
_cell.angle_alpha   90.00
_cell.angle_beta   90.00
_cell.angle_gamma   90.00
#
_symmetry.space_group_name_H-M   'P 1'
#
loop_
_entity.id
_entity.type
_entity.pdbx_description
1 polymer ?
#
loop_
_entity_poly.entity_id
_entity_poly.type
_entity_poly.pdbx_seq_one_letter_code
_entity_poly.pdbx_strand_id
1 'polypeptide(L)' 'MYRVQKVWKSLLSIWFVAATAVMMFRCFVAGAPEEQSRAVIYKILAVIVSVIMPGSMCAMAYYIERLHGRMKEYGIN' A
#
# COMPACT_ATOMS: atom_id res chain seq x y z
N MET A 1 -15.54 -21.89 -9.63
CA MET A 1 -15.72 -20.90 -8.53
C MET A 1 -14.41 -20.33 -7.96
N TYR A 2 -13.29 -21.07 -7.92
CA TYR A 2 -12.01 -20.59 -7.34
C TYR A 2 -11.34 -19.38 -8.03
N ARG A 3 -11.40 -19.26 -9.36
CA ARG A 3 -10.79 -18.11 -10.09
C ARG A 3 -11.52 -16.79 -9.84
N VAL A 4 -12.85 -16.81 -9.77
CA VAL A 4 -13.67 -15.61 -9.60
C VAL A 4 -13.47 -14.99 -8.22
N GLN A 5 -13.40 -15.82 -7.16
CA GLN A 5 -13.05 -15.33 -5.82
C GLN A 5 -11.64 -14.74 -5.77
N LYS A 6 -10.66 -15.34 -6.47
CA LYS A 6 -9.28 -14.83 -6.49
C LYS A 6 -9.19 -13.47 -7.19
N VAL A 7 -9.86 -13.31 -8.33
CA VAL A 7 -9.92 -12.04 -9.07
C VAL A 7 -10.70 -10.99 -8.27
N TRP A 8 -11.83 -11.36 -7.65
CA TRP A 8 -12.63 -10.45 -6.84
C TRP A 8 -11.89 -9.97 -5.59
N LYS A 9 -11.18 -10.86 -4.91
CA LYS A 9 -10.34 -10.52 -3.76
C LYS A 9 -9.16 -9.64 -4.17
N SER A 10 -8.60 -9.86 -5.36
CA SER A 10 -7.55 -9.01 -5.92
C SER A 10 -8.07 -7.62 -6.28
N LEU A 11 -9.25 -7.52 -6.88
CA LEU A 11 -9.90 -6.24 -7.22
C LEU A 11 -10.25 -5.45 -5.96
N LEU A 12 -10.81 -6.11 -4.94
CA LEU A 12 -11.09 -5.48 -3.63
C LEU A 12 -9.81 -5.00 -2.95
N SER A 13 -8.72 -5.76 -3.02
CA SER A 13 -7.41 -5.36 -2.51
C SER A 13 -6.87 -4.12 -3.25
N ILE A 14 -6.93 -4.12 -4.58
CA ILE A 14 -6.52 -2.98 -5.41
C ILE A 14 -7.36 -1.75 -5.07
N TRP A 15 -8.67 -1.91 -4.93
CA TRP A 15 -9.58 -0.81 -4.61
C TRP A 15 -9.35 -0.26 -3.20
N PHE A 16 -9.08 -1.14 -2.23
CA PHE A 16 -8.71 -0.76 -0.87
C PHE A 16 -7.38 0.00 -0.82
N VAL A 17 -6.37 -0.48 -1.57
CA VAL A 17 -5.07 0.20 -1.72
C VAL A 17 -5.25 1.57 -2.36
N ALA A 18 -6.05 1.67 -3.42
CA ALA A 18 -6.35 2.94 -4.08
C ALA A 18 -7.09 3.91 -3.15
N ALA A 19 -8.10 3.44 -2.41
CA ALA A 19 -8.83 4.25 -1.44
C ALA A 19 -7.92 4.75 -0.30
N THR A 20 -7.03 3.89 0.19
CA THR A 20 -6.06 4.24 1.25
C THR A 20 -5.05 5.27 0.76
N ALA A 21 -4.53 5.12 -0.46
CA ALA A 21 -3.62 6.08 -1.08
C ALA A 21 -4.29 7.45 -1.25
N VAL A 22 -5.55 7.49 -1.73
CA VAL A 22 -6.31 8.74 -1.89
C VAL A 22 -6.58 9.43 -0.55
N MET A 23 -6.96 8.68 0.48
CA MET A 23 -7.17 9.20 1.84
C MET A 23 -5.87 9.79 2.41
N MET A 24 -4.76 9.06 2.32
CA MET A 24 -3.46 9.56 2.76
C MET A 24 -3.03 10.81 1.99
N PHE A 25 -3.19 10.81 0.68
CA PHE A 25 -2.90 11.97 -0.14
C PHE A 25 -3.72 13.19 0.28
N ARG A 26 -5.03 13.02 0.55
CA ARG A 26 -5.89 14.09 1.08
C ARG A 26 -5.40 14.61 2.42
N CYS A 27 -4.98 13.73 3.35
CA CYS A 27 -4.42 14.13 4.63
C CYS A 27 -3.10 14.90 4.49
N PHE A 28 -2.19 14.45 3.61
CA PHE A 28 -0.93 15.16 3.35
C PHE A 28 -1.15 16.52 2.67
N VAL A 29 -2.13 16.62 1.77
CA VAL A 29 -2.51 17.88 1.12
C VAL A 29 -3.12 18.86 2.13
N ALA A 30 -3.93 18.38 3.07
CA ALA A 30 -4.54 19.19 4.11
C ALA A 30 -3.52 19.77 5.12
N GLY A 31 -2.36 19.12 5.27
CA GLY A 31 -1.25 19.61 6.09
C GLY A 31 -0.21 20.47 5.36
N ALA A 32 -0.43 20.81 4.09
CA ALA A 32 0.56 21.56 3.31
C ALA A 32 0.64 23.03 3.75
N PRO A 33 1.85 23.60 3.92
CA PRO A 33 2.03 25.02 4.27
C PRO A 33 1.55 25.95 3.15
N GLU A 34 1.04 27.13 3.50
CA GLU A 34 0.42 28.10 2.57
C GLU A 34 1.39 28.68 1.52
N GLU A 35 2.71 28.57 1.71
CA GLU A 35 3.71 28.99 0.73
C GLU A 35 3.62 28.15 -0.56
N GLN A 36 3.14 28.78 -1.62
CA GLN A 36 2.81 28.18 -2.92
C GLN A 36 3.93 27.31 -3.53
N SER A 37 5.20 27.69 -3.36
CA SER A 37 6.34 26.94 -3.92
C SER A 37 6.66 25.66 -3.15
N ARG A 38 6.55 25.68 -1.81
CA ARG A 38 6.77 24.51 -0.95
C ARG A 38 5.57 23.56 -0.97
N ALA A 39 4.36 24.09 -1.16
CA ALA A 39 3.14 23.30 -1.25
C ALA A 39 3.16 22.30 -2.42
N VAL A 40 3.75 22.66 -3.57
CA VAL A 40 3.81 21.77 -4.75
C VAL A 40 4.75 20.58 -4.50
N ILE A 41 5.93 20.83 -3.93
CA ILE A 41 6.91 19.80 -3.60
C ILE A 41 6.33 18.83 -2.56
N TYR A 42 5.63 19.37 -1.55
CA TYR A 42 4.98 18.56 -0.52
C TYR A 42 3.88 17.67 -1.09
N LYS A 43 3.10 18.18 -2.05
CA LYS A 43 2.07 17.39 -2.75
C LYS A 43 2.68 16.26 -3.59
N ILE A 44 3.77 16.51 -4.32
CA ILE A 44 4.44 15.48 -5.12
C ILE A 44 5.02 14.38 -4.21
N LEU A 45 5.70 14.76 -3.13
CA LEU A 45 6.20 13.81 -2.12
C LEU A 45 5.07 13.01 -1.48
N ALA A 46 3.95 13.66 -1.16
CA ALA A 46 2.77 13.01 -0.61
C ALA A 46 2.18 11.94 -1.54
N VAL A 47 2.11 12.21 -2.85
CA VAL A 47 1.68 11.20 -3.84
C VAL A 47 2.62 10.00 -3.80
N ILE A 48 3.93 10.25 -3.90
CA ILE A 48 4.96 9.20 -3.95
C ILE A 48 4.88 8.31 -2.70
N VAL A 49 4.83 8.92 -1.52
CA VAL A 49 4.76 8.19 -0.24
C VAL A 49 3.44 7.42 -0.12
N SER A 50 2.31 8.00 -0.53
CA SER A 50 1.00 7.32 -0.46
C SER A 50 0.89 6.09 -1.36
N VAL A 51 1.70 6.01 -2.42
CA VAL A 51 1.74 4.84 -3.33
C VAL A 51 2.77 3.81 -2.85
N ILE A 52 3.93 4.27 -2.37
CA ILE A 52 5.00 3.37 -1.90
C ILE A 52 4.61 2.67 -0.59
N MET A 53 3.88 3.33 0.32
CA MET A 53 3.51 2.72 1.61
C MET A 53 2.61 1.49 1.47
N PRO A 54 1.46 1.55 0.76
CA PRO A 54 0.62 0.37 0.56
C PRO A 54 1.34 -0.72 -0.23
N GLY A 55 2.12 -0.35 -1.24
CA GLY A 55 2.90 -1.30 -2.03
C GLY A 55 3.94 -2.05 -1.20
N SER A 56 4.68 -1.34 -0.33
CA SER A 56 5.68 -1.96 0.55
C SER A 56 5.06 -2.81 1.64
N MET A 57 3.90 -2.44 2.19
CA MET A 57 3.15 -3.28 3.13
C MET A 57 2.68 -4.58 2.48
N CYS A 58 2.15 -4.54 1.26
CA CYS A 58 1.78 -5.75 0.52
C CYS A 58 3.00 -6.64 0.21
N ALA A 59 4.13 -6.05 -0.18
CA ALA A 59 5.36 -6.79 -0.43
C ALA A 59 5.90 -7.47 0.84
N MET A 60 5.84 -6.78 1.99
CA MET A 60 6.23 -7.35 3.28
C MET A 60 5.29 -8.47 3.72
N ALA A 61 3.98 -8.32 3.56
CA ALA A 61 3.03 -9.39 3.88
C ALA A 61 3.30 -10.66 3.06
N TYR A 62 3.55 -10.51 1.76
CA TYR A 62 3.94 -11.63 0.89
C TYR A 62 5.27 -12.26 1.31
N TYR A 63 6.23 -11.44 1.71
CA TYR A 63 7.53 -11.91 2.18
C TYR A 63 7.41 -12.71 3.49
N ILE A 64 6.59 -12.25 4.43
CA ILE A 64 6.29 -12.94 5.70
C ILE A 64 5.59 -14.28 5.42
N GLU A 65 4.56 -14.31 4.56
CA GLU A 65 3.89 -15.57 4.17
C GLU A 65 4.87 -16.55 3.55
N ARG A 66 5.75 -16.07 2.67
CA ARG A 66 6.77 -16.90 2.03
C ARG A 66 7.80 -17.44 3.03
N LEU A 67 8.26 -16.60 3.97
CA LEU A 67 9.16 -17.01 5.04
C LEU A 67 8.50 -18.05 5.95
N HIS A 68 7.25 -17.82 6.32
CA HIS A 68 6.50 -18.74 7.18
C HIS A 68 6.27 -20.10 6.52
N GLY A 69 5.99 -20.10 5.20
CA GLY A 69 5.95 -21.32 4.39
C GLY A 69 7.28 -22.08 4.41
N ARG A 70 8.40 -21.37 4.24
CA ARG A 70 9.74 -21.99 4.30
C ARG A 70 10.10 -22.50 5.70
N MET A 71 9.78 -21.77 6.78
CA MET A 71 10.03 -22.24 8.15
C MET A 71 9.31 -23.55 8.43
N LYS A 72 8.06 -23.67 7.97
CA LYS A 72 7.27 -24.90 8.06
C LYS A 72 7.87 -26.06 7.24
N GLU A 73 8.47 -25.74 6.10
CA GLU A 73 9.15 -26.71 5.22
C GLU A 73 10.47 -27.20 5.82
N TYR A 74 11.19 -26.36 6.56
CA TYR A 74 12.41 -26.73 7.29
C TYR A 74 12.15 -27.31 8.70
N GLY A 75 10.89 -27.48 9.12
CA GLY A 75 10.53 -28.04 10.41
C GLY A 75 10.94 -27.18 11.61
N ILE A 76 11.25 -25.90 11.39
CA ILE A 76 11.54 -24.94 12.45
C ILE A 76 10.19 -24.37 12.89
N ASN A 77 9.67 -24.89 14.00
CA ASN A 77 8.41 -24.47 14.62
C ASN A 77 8.64 -23.32 15.60
#